data_AF-A0A8H6CQJ4-F1
#
_entry.id   AF-A0A8H6CQJ4-F1
#
_cell.length_a   1.000
_cell.length_b   1.000
_cell.length_c   1.000
_cell.angle_alpha   90.00
_cell.angle_beta   90.00
_cell.angle_gamma   90.00
#
_symmetry.space_group_name_H-M   'P 1'
#
loop_
_entity.id
_entity.type
_entity.pdbx_description
1 polymer ?
#
loop_
_entity_poly.entity_id
_entity_poly.type
_entity_poly.pdbx_seq_one_letter_code
_entity_poly.pdbx_strand_id
1 'polypeptide(L)'
;MWFTTTLLSILTLATASPMGSIQRRVNKEVLFNTNQAFSLQPSNSPVVSLWGGIDTYFQGDGNFVVYNGDAIWSSGTAGHNCESGDTCRLAWQGDGNLVVYINGAALWSSGTAGRGLLLTFTAQSYAMEITGVESEGSAPILWRTPETGNQPDPGPGGPGVCDGASCFSCDDCVVSSE
;
A
#
# COMPACT_ATOMS: atom_id res chain seq x y z
N MET A 1 4.03 32.79 32.89
CA MET A 1 2.99 31.79 32.55
C MET A 1 1.73 32.61 32.35
N TRP A 2 1.14 32.75 31.17
CA TRP A 2 0.61 31.71 30.26
C TRP A 2 0.44 32.30 28.83
N PHE A 3 0.50 31.45 27.78
CA PHE A 3 -0.16 31.63 26.46
C PHE A 3 -0.46 30.21 25.92
N THR A 4 -1.71 29.72 25.96
CA THR A 4 -2.80 29.73 24.94
C THR A 4 -2.53 28.92 23.65
N THR A 5 -3.31 27.83 23.48
CA THR A 5 -4.06 27.31 22.29
C THR A 5 -3.69 27.87 20.91
N THR A 6 -3.57 27.11 19.81
CA THR A 6 -4.52 26.14 19.20
C THR A 6 -3.81 25.41 18.04
N LEU A 7 -4.20 24.16 17.73
CA LEU A 7 -3.67 23.35 16.63
C LEU A 7 -3.80 24.04 15.25
N LEU A 8 -2.77 23.90 14.43
CA LEU A 8 -2.71 24.39 13.06
C LEU A 8 -3.34 23.39 12.07
N SER A 9 -4.22 23.95 11.26
CA SER A 9 -5.09 23.41 10.23
C SER A 9 -4.45 22.47 9.19
N ILE A 10 -5.19 21.44 8.81
CA ILE A 10 -5.00 20.63 7.60
C ILE A 10 -5.20 21.56 6.39
N LEU A 11 -4.16 21.74 5.57
CA LEU A 11 -4.25 22.52 4.33
C LEU A 11 -4.70 21.61 3.19
N THR A 12 -5.98 21.72 2.85
CA THR A 12 -6.54 21.31 1.57
C THR A 12 -6.06 22.28 0.50
N LEU A 13 -5.34 21.81 -0.53
CA LEU A 13 -5.12 22.59 -1.76
C LEU A 13 -6.08 22.10 -2.84
N ALA A 14 -7.25 22.71 -2.87
CA ALA A 14 -8.06 22.83 -4.08
C ALA A 14 -8.04 24.32 -4.47
N THR A 15 -7.20 24.69 -5.44
CA THR A 15 -7.32 26.01 -6.07
C THR A 15 -8.51 25.97 -7.02
N ALA A 16 -9.59 26.63 -6.65
CA ALA A 16 -10.73 26.87 -7.53
C ALA A 16 -10.31 27.70 -8.75
N SER A 17 -10.62 27.22 -9.95
CA SER A 17 -10.62 28.04 -11.17
C SER A 17 -12.04 28.61 -11.37
N PRO A 18 -12.20 29.90 -11.76
CA PRO A 18 -13.51 30.48 -11.93
C PRO A 18 -14.11 30.12 -13.30
N MET A 19 -15.40 29.78 -13.27
CA MET A 19 -16.36 29.74 -14.38
C MET A 19 -16.21 28.61 -15.43
N GLY A 20 -17.17 27.66 -15.40
CA GLY A 20 -17.71 27.07 -16.64
C GLY A 20 -17.32 25.63 -17.00
N SER A 21 -16.92 24.76 -16.07
CA SER A 21 -16.75 23.33 -16.38
C SER A 21 -17.09 22.44 -15.19
N ILE A 22 -17.98 21.47 -15.40
CA ILE A 22 -18.40 20.47 -14.40
C ILE A 22 -17.18 19.61 -14.00
N GLN A 23 -16.63 19.81 -12.80
CA GLN A 23 -15.60 18.92 -12.22
C GLN A 23 -16.30 17.69 -11.59
N ARG A 24 -16.47 16.61 -12.35
CA ARG A 24 -17.24 15.42 -11.96
C ARG A 24 -16.31 14.23 -11.59
N ARG A 25 -16.31 13.81 -10.30
CA ARG A 25 -15.76 12.58 -9.63
C ARG A 25 -14.23 12.53 -9.38
N VAL A 26 -13.77 12.74 -8.12
CA VAL A 26 -12.45 13.36 -7.81
C VAL A 26 -11.31 12.49 -7.23
N ASN A 27 -11.48 11.28 -6.68
CA ASN A 27 -10.36 10.55 -6.03
C ASN A 27 -10.03 9.21 -6.71
N LYS A 28 -9.23 9.28 -7.78
CA LYS A 28 -8.71 8.09 -8.48
C LYS A 28 -7.30 7.69 -8.03
N GLU A 29 -6.62 8.57 -7.30
CA GLU A 29 -5.23 8.40 -6.87
C GLU A 29 -5.00 8.99 -5.49
N VAL A 30 -4.09 8.38 -4.74
CA VAL A 30 -3.56 8.88 -3.46
C VAL A 30 -2.05 8.72 -3.47
N LEU A 31 -1.33 9.75 -3.06
CA LEU A 31 0.13 9.79 -3.16
C LEU A 31 0.75 10.16 -1.81
N PHE A 32 1.86 9.49 -1.48
CA PHE A 32 2.69 9.75 -0.31
C PHE A 32 4.14 9.92 -0.73
N ASN A 33 4.71 11.10 -0.52
CA ASN A 33 6.16 11.26 -0.64
C ASN A 33 6.88 10.81 0.64
N THR A 34 8.21 10.75 0.63
CA THR A 34 9.02 10.35 1.79
C THR A 34 8.91 11.27 3.01
N ASN A 35 8.46 12.52 2.85
CA ASN A 35 8.14 13.41 3.99
C ASN A 35 6.77 13.12 4.62
N GLN A 36 5.95 12.28 3.97
CA GLN A 36 4.65 11.82 4.44
C GLN A 36 4.72 10.36 4.91
N ALA A 37 5.87 9.95 5.47
CA ALA A 37 6.06 8.65 6.07
C ALA A 37 4.96 8.35 7.11
N PHE A 38 4.49 7.10 7.13
CA PHE A 38 3.45 6.65 8.03
C PHE A 38 3.78 5.28 8.64
N SER A 39 3.14 4.97 9.75
CA SER A 39 3.13 3.63 10.34
C SER A 39 1.72 3.33 10.80
N LEU A 40 1.12 2.28 10.26
CA LEU A 40 -0.27 1.88 10.50
C LEU A 40 -0.31 0.54 11.21
N GLN A 41 -1.20 0.41 12.18
CA GLN A 41 -1.59 -0.88 12.74
C GLN A 41 -2.69 -1.49 11.86
N PRO A 42 -2.92 -2.81 11.95
CA PRO A 42 -4.03 -3.44 11.28
C PRO A 42 -5.37 -2.84 11.67
N SER A 43 -6.31 -2.79 10.73
CA SER A 43 -7.67 -2.35 11.02
C SER A 43 -8.69 -2.87 9.99
N ASN A 44 -9.97 -2.79 10.35
CA ASN A 44 -11.10 -3.04 9.44
C ASN A 44 -11.38 -1.88 8.48
N SER A 45 -10.60 -0.80 8.53
CA SER A 45 -10.70 0.32 7.60
C SER A 45 -9.61 0.23 6.54
N PRO A 46 -9.90 0.57 5.28
CA PRO A 46 -8.89 0.55 4.24
C PRO A 46 -7.82 1.61 4.52
N VAL A 47 -6.57 1.27 4.21
CA VAL A 47 -5.46 2.22 4.13
C VAL A 47 -5.75 3.26 3.04
N VAL A 48 -6.25 2.81 1.89
CA VAL A 48 -6.72 3.65 0.78
C VAL A 48 -7.95 2.99 0.14
N SER A 49 -8.97 3.79 -0.17
CA SER A 49 -10.11 3.41 -0.99
C SER A 49 -10.23 4.39 -2.16
N LEU A 50 -10.19 3.87 -3.38
CA LEU A 50 -10.20 4.65 -4.61
C LEU A 50 -11.47 4.44 -5.41
N TRP A 51 -11.87 5.49 -6.13
CA TRP A 51 -12.94 5.36 -7.09
C TRP A 51 -12.53 4.44 -8.24
N GLY A 52 -13.33 3.39 -8.48
CA GLY A 52 -12.96 2.27 -9.34
C GLY A 52 -12.93 0.92 -8.62
N GLY A 53 -13.15 0.93 -7.30
CA GLY A 53 -13.28 -0.29 -6.50
C GLY A 53 -11.96 -0.84 -5.99
N ILE A 54 -10.88 -0.05 -6.03
CA ILE A 54 -9.59 -0.44 -5.46
C ILE A 54 -9.57 -0.09 -3.98
N ASP A 55 -9.51 -1.11 -3.13
CA ASP A 55 -9.39 -0.97 -1.69
C ASP A 55 -8.12 -1.67 -1.20
N THR A 56 -7.32 -0.99 -0.38
CA THR A 56 -6.08 -1.53 0.18
C THR A 56 -6.22 -1.65 1.69
N TYR A 57 -5.90 -2.80 2.27
CA TYR A 57 -6.02 -3.07 3.70
C TYR A 57 -4.72 -3.56 4.29
N PHE A 58 -4.46 -3.18 5.54
CA PHE A 58 -3.56 -3.91 6.42
C PHE A 58 -4.41 -4.62 7.46
N GLN A 59 -4.46 -5.94 7.36
CA GLN A 59 -5.47 -6.80 7.98
C GLN A 59 -4.99 -7.38 9.31
N GLY A 60 -5.95 -7.78 10.16
CA GLY A 60 -5.70 -8.29 11.51
C GLY A 60 -4.86 -9.58 11.55
N ASP A 61 -4.73 -10.26 10.42
CA ASP A 61 -3.89 -11.44 10.23
C ASP A 61 -2.42 -11.11 9.87
N GLY A 62 -2.07 -9.82 9.80
CA GLY A 62 -0.75 -9.34 9.40
C GLY A 62 -0.56 -9.21 7.89
N ASN A 63 -1.58 -9.46 7.09
CA ASN A 63 -1.51 -9.37 5.64
C ASN A 63 -1.75 -7.94 5.14
N PHE A 64 -0.98 -7.50 4.15
CA PHE A 64 -1.21 -6.27 3.42
C PHE A 64 -1.74 -6.60 2.03
N VAL A 65 -2.98 -6.22 1.75
CA VAL A 65 -3.75 -6.75 0.61
C VAL A 65 -4.39 -5.62 -0.17
N VAL A 66 -4.39 -5.79 -1.49
CA VAL A 66 -5.12 -4.93 -2.43
C VAL A 66 -6.28 -5.73 -3.02
N TYR A 67 -7.45 -5.10 -3.03
CA TYR A 67 -8.70 -5.62 -3.58
C TYR A 67 -9.19 -4.77 -4.74
N ASN A 68 -9.89 -5.39 -5.69
CA ASN A 68 -10.73 -4.72 -6.70
C ASN A 68 -12.21 -5.20 -6.66
N GLY A 69 -12.60 -5.83 -5.55
CA GLY A 69 -13.73 -6.77 -5.44
C GLY A 69 -13.24 -8.17 -5.07
N ASP A 70 -12.14 -8.60 -5.70
CA ASP A 70 -11.35 -9.79 -5.36
C ASP A 70 -9.95 -9.38 -4.89
N ALA A 71 -9.25 -10.25 -4.15
CA ALA A 71 -7.85 -10.01 -3.80
C ALA A 71 -6.99 -10.11 -5.06
N ILE A 72 -6.29 -9.03 -5.42
CA ILE A 72 -5.45 -8.98 -6.64
C ILE A 72 -3.96 -8.97 -6.34
N TRP A 73 -3.58 -8.63 -5.11
CA TRP A 73 -2.20 -8.68 -4.64
C TRP A 73 -2.17 -8.76 -3.11
N SER A 74 -1.16 -9.44 -2.56
CA SER A 74 -0.92 -9.56 -1.12
C SER A 74 0.59 -9.58 -0.83
N SER A 75 0.98 -9.10 0.35
CA SER A 75 2.35 -9.20 0.86
C SER A 75 2.78 -10.63 1.23
N GLY A 76 1.85 -11.58 1.29
CA GLY A 76 2.13 -12.97 1.70
C GLY A 76 2.47 -13.12 3.18
N THR A 77 2.07 -12.15 4.02
CA THR A 77 2.39 -12.11 5.46
C THR A 77 1.19 -12.44 6.34
N ALA A 78 0.24 -13.23 5.84
CA ALA A 78 -0.92 -13.70 6.61
C ALA A 78 -0.51 -14.74 7.67
N GLY A 79 -1.43 -15.04 8.59
CA GLY A 79 -1.26 -16.09 9.61
C GLY A 79 -0.72 -15.61 10.95
N HIS A 80 -0.68 -14.29 11.17
CA HIS A 80 -0.33 -13.67 12.45
C HIS A 80 -1.58 -13.25 13.21
N ASN A 81 -1.48 -13.08 14.53
CA ASN A 81 -2.60 -12.64 15.36
C ASN A 81 -2.38 -11.20 15.84
N CYS A 82 -2.50 -10.25 14.92
CA CYS A 82 -2.16 -8.86 15.19
C CYS A 82 -3.21 -8.10 16.03
N GLU A 83 -4.40 -8.66 16.18
CA GLU A 83 -5.48 -8.05 16.97
C GLU A 83 -5.30 -8.28 18.48
N SER A 84 -4.60 -9.35 18.88
CA SER A 84 -4.54 -9.75 20.29
C SER A 84 -3.20 -10.30 20.78
N GLY A 85 -2.19 -10.46 19.91
CA GLY A 85 -0.89 -11.02 20.30
C GLY A 85 0.30 -10.33 19.62
N ASP A 86 0.39 -10.46 18.31
CA ASP A 86 1.54 -10.00 17.54
C ASP A 86 1.57 -8.47 17.39
N THR A 87 2.76 -7.88 17.46
CA THR A 87 2.95 -6.46 17.17
C THR A 87 3.17 -6.28 15.66
N CYS A 88 2.13 -5.85 14.96
CA CYS A 88 2.14 -5.70 13.50
C CYS A 88 2.08 -4.24 13.07
N ARG A 89 2.86 -3.89 12.05
CA ARG A 89 2.80 -2.55 11.42
C ARG A 89 3.12 -2.59 9.93
N LEU A 90 2.37 -1.82 9.15
CA LEU A 90 2.72 -1.43 7.79
C LEU A 90 3.34 -0.04 7.85
N ALA A 91 4.51 0.16 7.23
CA ALA A 91 5.21 1.43 7.27
C ALA A 91 5.68 1.87 5.88
N TRP A 92 5.22 3.05 5.43
CA TRP A 92 5.91 3.84 4.41
C TRP A 92 6.97 4.69 5.11
N GLN A 93 8.22 4.42 4.81
CA GLN A 93 9.36 4.94 5.55
C GLN A 93 9.98 6.14 4.82
N GLY A 94 10.61 7.04 5.58
CA GLY A 94 11.26 8.23 5.01
C GLY A 94 12.46 7.93 4.12
N ASP A 95 12.93 6.69 4.10
CA ASP A 95 13.95 6.19 3.19
C ASP A 95 13.38 5.70 1.83
N GLY A 96 12.07 5.79 1.63
CA GLY A 96 11.43 5.36 0.39
C GLY A 96 11.07 3.88 0.33
N ASN A 97 11.01 3.19 1.47
CA ASN A 97 10.63 1.79 1.55
C ASN A 97 9.22 1.59 2.12
N LEU A 98 8.44 0.68 1.54
CA LEU A 98 7.20 0.18 2.14
C LEU A 98 7.48 -1.18 2.75
N VAL A 99 7.14 -1.37 4.03
CA VAL A 99 7.54 -2.55 4.79
C VAL A 99 6.41 -3.03 5.71
N VAL A 100 6.21 -4.35 5.76
CA VAL A 100 5.40 -5.02 6.79
C VAL A 100 6.34 -5.57 7.85
N TYR A 101 6.13 -5.13 9.09
CA TYR A 101 6.82 -5.67 10.26
C TYR A 101 5.86 -6.46 11.14
N ILE A 102 6.32 -7.63 11.61
CA ILE A 102 5.65 -8.46 12.60
C ILE A 102 6.66 -8.75 13.72
N ASN A 103 6.29 -8.43 14.96
CA ASN A 103 7.15 -8.58 16.15
C ASN A 103 8.56 -7.96 15.97
N GLY A 104 8.62 -6.85 15.24
CA GLY A 104 9.86 -6.13 14.94
C GLY A 104 10.67 -6.67 13.75
N ALA A 105 10.34 -7.86 13.22
CA ALA A 105 10.96 -8.40 12.02
C ALA A 105 10.27 -7.88 10.76
N ALA A 106 11.05 -7.44 9.76
CA ALA A 106 10.52 -7.09 8.44
C ALA A 106 10.23 -8.38 7.65
N LEU A 107 8.95 -8.75 7.54
CA LEU A 107 8.56 -9.99 6.85
C LEU A 107 8.32 -9.77 5.35
N TRP A 108 7.97 -8.55 4.95
CA TRP A 108 7.89 -8.16 3.55
C TRP A 108 8.37 -6.72 3.37
N SER A 109 9.00 -6.44 2.23
CA SER A 109 9.44 -5.10 1.84
C SER A 109 9.36 -4.90 0.33
N SER A 110 9.08 -3.67 -0.12
CA SER A 110 9.14 -3.30 -1.53
C SER A 110 10.57 -3.31 -2.10
N GLY A 111 11.62 -3.35 -1.28
CA GLY A 111 13.02 -3.35 -1.73
C GLY A 111 13.48 -2.00 -2.32
N THR A 112 12.78 -0.91 -1.95
CA THR A 112 12.97 0.43 -2.54
C THR A 112 13.72 1.40 -1.64
N ALA A 113 14.23 0.95 -0.48
CA ALA A 113 15.02 1.76 0.44
C ALA A 113 16.16 2.51 -0.27
N GLY A 114 16.29 3.80 0.02
CA GLY A 114 17.29 4.71 -0.53
C GLY A 114 17.03 5.14 -1.98
N ARG A 115 15.98 4.64 -2.63
CA ARG A 115 15.66 4.92 -4.04
C ARG A 115 14.24 5.41 -4.25
N GLY A 116 13.28 4.93 -3.46
CA GLY A 116 11.87 5.32 -3.53
C GLY A 116 11.66 6.75 -3.07
N LEU A 117 10.77 7.46 -3.76
CA LEU A 117 10.38 8.82 -3.42
C LEU A 117 8.89 8.99 -3.26
N LEU A 118 8.11 8.34 -4.12
CA LEU A 118 6.68 8.54 -4.22
C LEU A 118 5.99 7.18 -4.24
N LEU A 119 5.16 6.94 -3.24
CA LEU A 119 4.22 5.84 -3.17
C LEU A 119 2.86 6.32 -3.70
N THR A 120 2.41 5.72 -4.79
CA THR A 120 1.15 6.06 -5.47
C THR A 120 0.20 4.88 -5.39
N PHE A 121 -1.01 5.11 -4.92
CA PHE A 121 -2.16 4.21 -5.12
C PHE A 121 -2.99 4.77 -6.27
N THR A 122 -3.34 3.96 -7.28
CA THR A 122 -4.14 4.41 -8.43
C THR A 122 -5.14 3.36 -8.92
N ALA A 123 -6.29 3.81 -9.41
CA ALA A 123 -7.33 2.94 -9.98
C ALA A 123 -7.20 2.72 -11.50
N GLN A 124 -6.15 3.27 -12.14
CA GLN A 124 -6.08 3.38 -13.61
C GLN A 124 -5.07 2.45 -14.30
N SER A 125 -4.15 1.82 -13.57
CA SER A 125 -3.13 0.93 -14.16
C SER A 125 -2.73 -0.17 -13.18
N TYR A 126 -1.81 0.16 -12.28
CA TYR A 126 -1.38 -0.66 -11.15
C TYR A 126 -2.09 -0.16 -9.91
N ALA A 127 -2.54 -1.04 -9.03
CA ALA A 127 -3.18 -0.57 -7.81
C ALA A 127 -2.23 0.21 -6.89
N MET A 128 -0.93 -0.12 -6.92
CA MET A 128 0.10 0.59 -6.18
C MET A 128 1.44 0.61 -6.95
N GLU A 129 2.16 1.73 -6.87
CA GLU A 129 3.44 1.96 -7.52
C GLU A 129 4.38 2.77 -6.61
N ILE A 130 5.68 2.46 -6.65
CA ILE A 130 6.73 3.26 -6.03
C ILE A 130 7.70 3.71 -7.12
N THR A 131 7.84 5.03 -7.28
CA THR A 131 8.78 5.63 -8.23
C THR A 131 9.96 6.29 -7.52
N GLY A 132 11.07 6.36 -8.24
CA GLY A 132 12.29 7.04 -7.80
C GLY A 132 12.36 8.50 -8.24
N VAL A 133 13.55 9.09 -8.13
CA VAL A 133 13.84 10.44 -8.61
C VAL A 133 13.68 10.49 -10.12
N GLU A 134 12.93 11.47 -10.63
CA GLU A 134 12.92 11.77 -12.06
C GLU A 134 14.32 12.14 -12.54
N SER A 135 14.84 11.35 -13.48
CA SER A 135 16.05 11.67 -14.23
C SER A 135 15.74 11.54 -15.71
N GLU A 136 15.99 12.61 -16.48
CA GLU A 136 15.85 12.61 -17.94
C GLU A 136 14.44 12.31 -18.47
N GLY A 137 13.42 12.98 -17.90
CA GLY A 137 12.09 13.07 -18.51
C GLY A 137 11.04 12.07 -18.04
N SER A 138 11.38 11.13 -17.14
CA SER A 138 10.40 10.30 -16.40
C SER A 138 11.01 9.72 -15.11
N ALA A 139 10.16 9.42 -14.13
CA ALA A 139 10.58 8.72 -12.91
C ALA A 139 10.74 7.22 -13.20
N PRO A 140 11.79 6.56 -12.70
CA PRO A 140 11.88 5.11 -12.79
C PRO A 140 10.84 4.46 -11.88
N ILE A 141 10.12 3.48 -12.41
CA ILE A 141 9.29 2.58 -11.61
C ILE A 141 10.22 1.61 -10.88
N LEU A 142 10.20 1.62 -9.55
CA LEU A 142 11.07 0.78 -8.72
C LEU A 142 10.34 -0.47 -8.23
N TRP A 143 9.04 -0.33 -7.98
CA TRP A 143 8.18 -1.42 -7.54
C TRP A 143 6.73 -1.09 -7.93
N ARG A 144 5.92 -2.09 -8.23
CA ARG A 144 4.47 -1.95 -8.43
C ARG A 144 3.74 -3.25 -8.18
N THR A 145 2.45 -3.17 -7.89
CA THR A 145 1.54 -4.32 -7.94
C THR A 145 1.37 -4.77 -9.39
N PRO A 146 0.79 -5.95 -9.65
CA PRO A 146 0.35 -6.32 -10.98
C PRO A 146 -0.72 -5.37 -11.52
N GLU A 147 -0.95 -5.43 -12.84
CA GLU A 147 -2.05 -4.69 -13.47
C GLU A 147 -3.38 -5.16 -12.90
N THR A 148 -4.32 -4.24 -12.73
CA THR A 148 -5.65 -4.51 -12.16
C THR A 148 -6.52 -5.44 -13.02
N GLY A 149 -5.95 -6.12 -14.02
CA GLY A 149 -6.64 -6.91 -15.02
C GLY A 149 -6.00 -8.23 -15.50
N ASN A 150 -4.83 -8.69 -15.02
CA ASN A 150 -4.37 -10.11 -15.12
C ASN A 150 -2.93 -10.36 -14.58
N GLN A 151 -2.80 -11.49 -13.87
CA GLN A 151 -1.60 -12.20 -13.38
C GLN A 151 -0.84 -11.63 -12.17
N PRO A 152 -0.46 -12.45 -11.16
CA PRO A 152 0.47 -12.04 -10.12
C PRO A 152 1.88 -11.88 -10.69
N ASP A 153 2.52 -10.74 -10.42
CA ASP A 153 3.94 -10.48 -10.62
C ASP A 153 4.68 -10.84 -9.32
N PRO A 154 5.59 -11.82 -9.33
CA PRO A 154 6.45 -12.12 -8.19
C PRO A 154 7.51 -11.01 -8.10
N GLY A 155 7.16 -9.90 -7.44
CA GLY A 155 8.08 -8.80 -7.17
C GLY A 155 9.39 -9.27 -6.49
N PRO A 156 10.44 -8.44 -6.50
CA PRO A 156 11.81 -8.90 -6.25
C PRO A 156 12.04 -9.27 -4.77
N GLY A 157 11.91 -10.57 -4.43
CA GLY A 157 12.70 -11.23 -3.38
C GLY A 157 12.04 -11.65 -2.05
N GLY A 158 11.22 -12.72 -2.08
CA GLY A 158 11.11 -13.83 -1.09
C GLY A 158 10.28 -13.66 0.22
N PRO A 159 9.86 -14.76 0.91
CA PRO A 159 9.80 -16.18 0.52
C PRO A 159 8.38 -16.61 0.06
N GLY A 160 8.31 -17.66 -0.77
CA GLY A 160 7.06 -18.36 -1.08
C GLY A 160 6.55 -18.12 -2.51
N VAL A 161 7.01 -18.95 -3.43
CA VAL A 161 6.35 -19.15 -4.72
C VAL A 161 5.08 -19.95 -4.42
N CYS A 162 3.91 -19.32 -4.49
CA CYS A 162 2.65 -20.05 -4.55
C CYS A 162 2.51 -20.62 -5.96
N ASP A 163 2.79 -21.91 -6.12
CA ASP A 163 2.60 -22.61 -7.39
C ASP A 163 1.10 -22.81 -7.63
N GLY A 164 0.52 -21.97 -8.49
CA GLY A 164 -0.87 -22.10 -8.93
C GLY A 164 -1.89 -21.22 -8.18
N ALA A 165 -2.23 -20.08 -8.79
CA ALA A 165 -3.54 -19.43 -8.88
C ALA A 165 -4.47 -19.21 -7.66
N SER A 166 -4.18 -19.58 -6.40
CA SER A 166 -5.19 -19.42 -5.33
C SER A 166 -4.74 -19.23 -3.89
N CYS A 167 -3.46 -19.05 -3.57
CA CYS A 167 -3.07 -18.87 -2.16
C CYS A 167 -3.00 -17.39 -1.77
N PHE A 168 -4.14 -16.80 -1.38
CA PHE A 168 -4.22 -15.46 -0.77
C PHE A 168 -4.30 -15.51 0.78
N SER A 169 -4.38 -16.72 1.35
CA SER A 169 -4.35 -17.01 2.78
C SER A 169 -3.61 -18.33 3.02
N CYS A 170 -2.90 -18.45 4.14
CA CYS A 170 -2.30 -19.72 4.57
C CYS A 170 -3.33 -20.83 4.85
N ASP A 171 -4.63 -20.50 4.93
CA ASP A 171 -5.73 -21.46 5.11
C ASP A 171 -6.15 -22.18 3.81
N ASP A 172 -5.67 -21.75 2.64
CA ASP A 172 -5.96 -22.39 1.34
C ASP A 172 -4.91 -23.44 0.92
N CYS A 173 -3.88 -23.68 1.74
CA CYS A 173 -2.90 -24.74 1.49
C CYS A 173 -3.52 -26.10 1.86
N VAL A 174 -4.16 -26.75 0.89
CA VAL A 174 -4.42 -28.20 0.99
C VAL A 174 -3.06 -28.88 1.12
N VAL A 175 -2.76 -29.44 2.30
CA VAL A 175 -1.66 -30.38 2.48
C VAL A 175 -1.86 -31.54 1.51
N SER A 176 -1.12 -31.55 0.40
CA SER A 176 -0.98 -32.73 -0.44
C SER A 176 -0.22 -33.77 0.38
N SER A 177 -0.98 -34.67 1.01
CA SER A 177 -0.41 -35.90 1.56
C SER A 177 -0.11 -36.85 0.41
N GLU A 178 1.08 -37.45 0.47
CA GLU A 178 1.59 -38.51 -0.41
C GLU A 178 0.69 -39.76 -0.43
#